data_AF-A0A6L2PYD0-F1
#
_entry.id   AF-A0A6L2PYD0-F1
#
_cell.length_a   1.000
_cell.length_b   1.000
_cell.length_c   1.000
_cell.angle_alpha   90.00
_cell.angle_beta   90.00
_cell.angle_gamma   90.00
#
_symmetry.space_group_name_H-M   'P 1'
#
loop_
_entity.id
_entity.type
_entity.pdbx_description
1 polymer ?
#
loop_
_entity_poly.entity_id
_entity_poly.type
_entity_poly.pdbx_seq_one_letter_code
_entity_poly.pdbx_strand_id
1 'polypeptide(L)'
;MGQYICPDPDADYNYIDPKTQQPYGCTKENKAKVQCKAAVGITCTETKDDTFKREIPCKWTNGYSFETAMLLSIFLGMFGADRFYLGYPAIGLLKFCTLGFMFLGQLVDIVLIATQVVGPADGSHYVMPYYGAGIEVIRSNNWTYKLPQQDW
;
A
#
# COMPACT_ATOMS: atom_id res chain seq x y z
N MET A 1 -23.62 15.40 1.56
CA MET A 1 -22.56 15.67 0.56
C MET A 1 -21.56 16.62 1.21
N GLY A 2 -20.26 16.35 1.10
CA GLY A 2 -19.21 17.12 1.79
C GLY A 2 -19.01 18.52 1.22
N GLN A 3 -18.33 19.39 1.96
CA GLN A 3 -18.01 20.78 1.56
C GLN A 3 -16.99 20.86 0.40
N TYR A 4 -16.28 19.77 0.10
CA TYR A 4 -15.25 19.65 -0.93
C TYR A 4 -15.05 18.18 -1.31
N ILE A 5 -14.41 17.93 -2.45
CA ILE A 5 -13.96 16.61 -2.92
C ILE A 5 -12.43 16.62 -3.12
N CYS A 6 -11.78 15.55 -2.67
CA CYS A 6 -10.35 15.32 -2.82
C CYS A 6 -10.14 13.84 -3.15
N PRO A 7 -9.30 13.49 -4.14
CA PRO A 7 -8.67 14.37 -5.14
C PRO A 7 -9.70 14.93 -6.15
N ASP A 8 -9.30 15.94 -6.94
CA ASP A 8 -10.12 16.51 -8.01
C ASP A 8 -10.52 15.41 -9.04
N PRO A 9 -11.82 15.22 -9.34
CA PRO A 9 -12.29 14.22 -10.30
C PRO A 9 -12.05 14.59 -11.78
N ASP A 10 -11.58 15.79 -12.09
CA ASP A 10 -11.38 16.23 -13.48
C ASP A 10 -10.32 15.34 -14.20
N ALA A 11 -10.73 14.72 -15.31
CA ALA A 11 -9.93 13.72 -16.04
C ALA A 11 -8.64 14.27 -16.68
N ASP A 12 -8.55 15.59 -16.86
CA ASP A 12 -7.35 16.28 -17.32
C ASP A 12 -6.27 16.33 -16.22
N TYR A 13 -6.67 16.24 -14.96
CA TYR A 13 -5.77 16.25 -13.81
C TYR A 13 -5.35 14.82 -13.44
N ASN A 14 -4.31 14.30 -14.09
CA ASN A 14 -3.74 13.01 -13.74
C ASN A 14 -2.82 13.12 -12.52
N TYR A 15 -3.37 12.85 -11.33
CA TYR A 15 -2.63 12.90 -10.07
C TYR A 15 -2.00 11.56 -9.66
N ILE A 16 -2.22 10.48 -10.41
CA ILE A 16 -1.74 9.13 -10.09
C ILE A 16 -0.47 8.84 -10.89
N ASP A 17 0.60 8.44 -10.21
CA ASP A 17 1.83 8.02 -10.85
C ASP A 17 1.66 6.61 -11.46
N PRO A 18 1.90 6.43 -12.77
CA PRO A 18 1.74 5.13 -13.44
C PRO A 18 2.71 4.06 -12.92
N LYS A 19 3.84 4.43 -12.31
CA LYS A 19 4.83 3.47 -11.79
C LYS A 19 4.45 2.93 -10.43
N THR A 20 3.99 3.78 -9.53
CA THR A 20 3.70 3.42 -8.13
C THR A 20 2.22 3.14 -7.90
N GLN A 21 1.35 3.59 -8.80
CA GLN A 21 -0.11 3.56 -8.67
C GLN A 21 -0.57 4.32 -7.40
N GLN A 22 0.18 5.34 -7.01
CA GLN A 22 -0.08 6.21 -5.87
C GLN A 22 -0.07 7.67 -6.32
N PRO A 23 -0.63 8.61 -5.54
CA PRO A 23 -0.56 10.02 -5.88
C PRO A 23 0.88 10.51 -6.04
N TYR A 24 1.12 11.40 -7.01
CA TYR A 24 2.43 12.02 -7.21
C TYR A 24 2.92 12.70 -5.93
N GLY A 25 4.22 12.53 -5.63
CA GLY A 25 4.84 13.18 -4.49
C GLY A 25 4.42 12.61 -3.12
N CYS A 26 3.99 11.34 -3.08
CA CYS A 26 3.82 10.62 -1.82
C CYS A 26 5.15 10.62 -1.04
N THR A 27 5.13 11.14 0.19
CA THR A 27 6.31 11.22 1.07
C THR A 27 6.42 9.98 1.95
N LYS A 28 7.57 9.79 2.61
CA LYS A 28 7.78 8.70 3.60
C LYS A 28 6.81 8.74 4.79
N GLU A 29 6.12 9.87 4.99
CA GLU A 29 5.07 10.02 6.00
C GLU A 29 3.71 9.50 5.56
N ASN A 30 3.63 8.81 4.41
CA ASN A 30 2.38 8.29 3.84
C ASN A 30 1.35 9.41 3.55
N LYS A 31 1.86 10.58 3.12
CA LYS A 31 1.03 11.73 2.72
C LYS A 31 1.44 12.25 1.35
N ALA A 32 0.45 12.63 0.55
CA ALA A 32 0.65 13.27 -0.74
C ALA A 32 -0.19 14.53 -0.83
N LYS A 33 0.36 15.57 -1.46
CA LYS A 33 -0.35 16.83 -1.73
C LYS A 33 -1.11 16.70 -3.05
N VAL A 34 -2.43 16.74 -2.97
CA VAL A 34 -3.32 16.72 -4.15
C VAL A 34 -4.13 17.99 -4.25
N GLN A 35 -4.62 18.29 -5.45
CA GLN A 35 -5.63 19.32 -5.65
C GLN A 35 -7.01 18.78 -5.30
N CYS A 36 -7.81 19.65 -4.70
CA CYS A 36 -9.17 19.41 -4.25
C CYS A 36 -10.09 20.49 -4.79
N LYS A 37 -11.36 20.13 -5.00
CA LYS A 37 -12.39 21.01 -5.55
C LYS A 37 -13.46 21.27 -4.50
N ALA A 38 -13.78 22.54 -4.26
CA ALA A 38 -14.80 22.96 -3.32
C ALA A 38 -16.21 22.76 -3.91
N ALA A 39 -17.24 22.73 -3.05
CA ALA A 39 -18.61 22.71 -3.52
C ALA A 39 -18.94 23.99 -4.32
N VAL A 40 -19.84 23.87 -5.30
CA VAL A 40 -20.24 24.97 -6.18
C VAL A 40 -20.70 26.17 -5.36
N GLY A 41 -20.14 27.35 -5.65
CA GLY A 41 -20.45 28.60 -4.96
C GLY A 41 -19.59 28.88 -3.71
N ILE A 42 -18.64 28.01 -3.37
CA ILE A 42 -17.62 28.27 -2.35
C ILE A 42 -16.33 28.70 -3.06
N THR A 43 -15.80 29.86 -2.70
CA THR A 43 -14.53 30.38 -3.22
C THR A 43 -13.48 30.32 -2.12
N CYS A 44 -12.33 29.69 -2.40
CA CYS A 44 -11.23 29.59 -1.46
C CYS A 44 -10.50 30.94 -1.35
N THR A 45 -10.20 31.40 -0.12
CA THR A 45 -9.52 32.68 0.09
C THR A 45 -8.07 32.67 -0.43
N GLU A 46 -7.39 31.52 -0.40
CA GLU A 46 -5.99 31.37 -0.83
C GLU A 46 -5.84 31.45 -2.35
N THR A 47 -6.64 30.68 -3.10
CA THR A 47 -6.54 30.58 -4.56
C THR A 47 -7.43 31.60 -5.29
N LYS A 48 -8.48 32.12 -4.64
CA LYS A 48 -9.60 32.89 -5.25
C LYS A 48 -10.43 32.12 -6.29
N ASP A 49 -10.14 30.84 -6.47
CA ASP A 49 -10.90 29.88 -7.26
C ASP A 49 -11.62 28.87 -6.35
N ASP A 50 -12.29 27.89 -6.95
CA ASP A 50 -12.91 26.73 -6.27
C ASP A 50 -11.90 25.62 -5.94
N THR A 51 -10.60 25.80 -6.23
CA THR A 51 -9.57 24.78 -6.00
C THR A 51 -8.61 25.12 -4.85
N PHE A 52 -8.18 24.09 -4.12
CA PHE A 52 -7.17 24.21 -3.06
C PHE A 52 -6.33 22.94 -2.96
N LYS A 53 -5.16 23.02 -2.31
CA LYS A 53 -4.27 21.86 -2.12
C LYS A 53 -4.40 21.31 -0.71
N ARG A 54 -4.46 19.98 -0.60
CA ARG A 54 -4.52 19.29 0.69
C ARG A 54 -3.70 18.02 0.70
N GLU A 55 -3.20 17.67 1.88
CA GLU A 55 -2.56 16.40 2.14
C GLU A 55 -3.60 15.30 2.33
N ILE A 56 -3.54 14.27 1.48
CA ILE A 56 -4.33 13.05 1.60
C ILE A 56 -3.41 11.88 1.99
N PRO A 57 -3.93 10.84 2.66
CA PRO A 57 -3.15 9.64 2.94
C PRO A 57 -2.78 8.91 1.64
N CYS A 58 -1.54 8.44 1.55
CA CYS A 58 -1.02 7.62 0.45
C CYS A 58 -0.14 6.51 1.00
N LYS A 59 0.13 5.46 0.21
CA LYS A 59 1.05 4.39 0.60
C LYS A 59 2.40 4.65 -0.05
N TRP A 60 3.41 5.03 0.71
CA TRP A 60 4.74 5.29 0.17
C TRP A 60 5.43 3.98 -0.24
N THR A 61 5.99 3.95 -1.45
CA THR A 61 6.64 2.75 -2.01
C THR A 61 8.08 3.04 -2.41
N ASN A 62 9.00 2.09 -2.18
CA ASN A 62 10.39 2.16 -2.63
C ASN A 62 10.69 1.29 -3.87
N GLY A 63 9.66 0.98 -4.67
CA GLY A 63 9.79 0.18 -5.90
C GLY A 63 9.71 -1.34 -5.73
N TYR A 64 9.51 -1.84 -4.52
CA TYR A 64 9.24 -3.25 -4.27
C TYR A 64 7.85 -3.64 -4.80
N SER A 65 7.81 -4.50 -5.81
CA SER A 65 6.58 -4.94 -6.47
C SER A 65 6.02 -6.19 -5.79
N PHE A 66 4.73 -6.17 -5.46
CA PHE A 66 4.05 -7.31 -4.84
C PHE A 66 4.08 -8.57 -5.71
N GLU A 67 3.78 -8.42 -7.01
CA GLU A 67 3.76 -9.53 -7.96
C GLU A 67 5.12 -10.20 -8.07
N THR A 68 6.18 -9.41 -8.18
CA THR A 68 7.56 -9.93 -8.22
C THR A 68 7.91 -10.68 -6.94
N ALA A 69 7.57 -10.14 -5.77
CA ALA A 69 7.80 -10.81 -4.49
C ALA A 69 7.04 -12.16 -4.39
N MET A 70 5.78 -12.19 -4.83
CA MET A 70 4.98 -13.41 -4.90
C MET A 70 5.57 -14.45 -5.84
N LEU A 71 5.94 -14.06 -7.06
CA LEU A 71 6.55 -14.96 -8.04
C LEU A 71 7.89 -15.50 -7.54
N LEU A 72 8.73 -14.65 -6.94
CA LEU A 72 9.99 -15.09 -6.33
C LEU A 72 9.76 -16.07 -5.19
N SER A 73 8.71 -15.89 -4.38
CA SER A 73 8.37 -16.80 -3.29
C SER A 73 7.88 -18.17 -3.82
N ILE A 74 7.07 -18.17 -4.88
CA ILE A 74 6.53 -19.40 -5.48
C ILE A 74 7.64 -20.20 -6.20
N PHE A 75 8.48 -19.54 -7.00
CA PHE A 75 9.44 -20.24 -7.85
C PHE A 75 10.83 -20.39 -7.21
N LEU A 76 11.28 -19.39 -6.44
CA LEU A 76 12.62 -19.34 -5.84
C LEU A 76 12.59 -19.24 -4.30
N GLY A 77 11.45 -19.53 -3.66
CA GLY A 77 11.31 -19.47 -2.20
C GLY A 77 12.18 -20.46 -1.44
N MET A 78 12.49 -21.64 -2.02
CA MET A 78 13.44 -22.60 -1.41
C MET A 78 14.83 -22.01 -1.21
N PHE A 79 15.24 -21.08 -2.09
CA PHE A 79 16.52 -20.36 -1.98
C PHE A 79 16.41 -19.06 -1.17
N GLY A 80 15.20 -18.68 -0.73
CA GLY A 80 14.94 -17.44 -0.01
C GLY A 80 15.05 -16.17 -0.86
N ALA A 81 14.89 -16.27 -2.19
CA ALA A 81 15.02 -15.13 -3.11
C ALA A 81 14.01 -14.01 -2.82
N ASP A 82 12.80 -14.37 -2.40
CA ASP A 82 11.77 -13.45 -1.92
C ASP A 82 12.25 -12.63 -0.72
N ARG A 83 12.95 -13.24 0.24
CA ARG A 83 13.49 -12.53 1.41
C ARG A 83 14.67 -11.65 1.06
N PHE A 84 15.54 -12.08 0.14
CA PHE A 84 16.59 -11.22 -0.39
C PHE A 84 16.01 -10.00 -1.13
N TYR A 85 14.98 -10.21 -1.94
CA TYR A 85 14.28 -9.13 -2.64
C TYR A 85 13.70 -8.11 -1.67
N LEU A 86 13.07 -8.56 -0.58
CA LEU A 86 12.47 -7.67 0.42
C LEU A 86 13.48 -7.02 1.40
N GLY A 87 14.78 -7.31 1.28
CA GLY A 87 15.80 -6.72 2.15
C GLY A 87 16.02 -7.48 3.47
N TYR A 88 15.67 -8.77 3.54
CA TYR A 88 15.94 -9.66 4.69
C TYR A 88 17.06 -10.66 4.40
N PRO A 89 18.34 -10.23 4.33
CA PRO A 89 19.44 -11.09 3.89
C PRO A 89 19.74 -12.24 4.84
N ALA A 90 19.59 -12.04 6.16
CA ALA A 90 19.84 -13.09 7.15
C ALA A 90 18.83 -14.25 7.02
N ILE A 91 17.54 -13.95 6.84
CA ILE A 91 16.48 -14.95 6.67
C ILE A 91 16.62 -15.63 5.30
N GLY A 92 16.98 -14.88 4.26
CA GLY A 92 17.28 -15.42 2.93
C GLY A 92 18.42 -16.44 2.99
N LEU A 93 19.52 -16.09 3.67
CA LEU A 93 20.68 -16.98 3.80
C LEU A 93 20.36 -18.23 4.63
N LEU A 94 19.58 -18.09 5.70
CA LEU A 94 19.13 -19.23 6.49
C LEU A 94 18.36 -20.24 5.63
N LYS A 95 17.47 -19.76 4.75
CA LYS A 95 16.73 -20.62 3.81
C LYS A 95 17.63 -21.25 2.78
N PHE A 96 18.57 -20.49 2.23
CA PHE A 96 19.54 -21.00 1.28
C PHE A 96 20.38 -22.15 1.88
N CYS A 97 20.90 -21.98 3.11
CA CYS A 97 21.67 -23.02 3.80
C CYS A 97 20.84 -24.25 4.20
N THR A 98 19.54 -24.07 4.42
CA THR A 98 18.62 -25.15 4.83
C THR A 98 17.83 -25.74 3.66
N LEU A 99 18.12 -25.33 2.42
CA LEU A 99 17.35 -25.65 1.21
C LEU A 99 15.82 -25.44 1.41
N GLY A 100 15.44 -24.39 2.14
CA GLY A 100 14.05 -24.02 2.40
C GLY A 100 13.34 -24.88 3.46
N PHE A 101 14.08 -25.68 4.24
CA PHE A 101 13.57 -26.54 5.34
C PHE A 101 12.40 -27.45 4.87
N MET A 102 12.62 -28.19 3.79
CA MET A 102 11.69 -29.21 3.26
C MET A 102 10.33 -28.64 2.79
N PHE A 103 10.34 -27.58 1.97
CA PHE A 103 9.17 -26.84 1.44
C PHE A 103 8.31 -26.07 2.45
N LEU A 104 8.39 -26.38 3.75
CA LEU A 104 7.62 -25.68 4.78
C LEU A 104 7.97 -24.18 4.85
N GLY A 105 9.25 -23.84 4.75
CA GLY A 105 9.68 -22.44 4.76
C GLY A 105 9.06 -21.64 3.61
N GLN A 106 9.09 -22.22 2.40
CA GLN A 106 8.47 -21.63 1.21
C GLN A 106 6.96 -21.46 1.38
N LEU A 107 6.24 -22.46 1.90
CA LEU A 107 4.80 -22.36 2.11
C LEU A 107 4.45 -21.22 3.08
N VAL A 108 5.20 -21.09 4.18
CA VAL A 108 5.00 -20.02 5.16
C VAL A 108 5.26 -18.65 4.53
N ASP A 109 6.28 -18.52 3.67
CA ASP A 109 6.53 -17.26 2.98
C ASP A 109 5.43 -16.84 2.02
N ILE A 110 4.92 -17.79 1.24
CA ILE A 110 3.81 -17.52 0.31
C ILE A 110 2.62 -16.98 1.11
N VAL A 111 2.28 -17.59 2.25
CA VAL A 111 1.18 -17.11 3.11
C VAL A 111 1.48 -15.72 3.68
N LEU A 112 2.69 -15.49 4.18
CA LEU A 112 3.06 -14.21 4.80
C LEU A 112 3.10 -13.04 3.79
N ILE A 113 3.55 -13.29 2.57
CA ILE A 113 3.57 -12.29 1.49
C ILE A 113 2.14 -12.09 0.96
N ALA A 114 1.39 -13.17 0.69
CA ALA A 114 0.02 -13.08 0.17
C ALA A 114 -0.92 -12.34 1.13
N THR A 115 -0.77 -12.54 2.44
CA THR A 115 -1.54 -11.81 3.47
C THR A 115 -1.01 -10.40 3.71
N GLN A 116 0.06 -9.99 3.03
CA GLN A 116 0.72 -8.69 3.18
C GLN A 116 1.14 -8.35 4.61
N VAL A 117 1.31 -9.38 5.45
CA VAL A 117 1.81 -9.25 6.82
C VAL A 117 3.30 -8.90 6.81
N VAL A 118 4.04 -9.47 5.85
CA VAL A 118 5.44 -9.11 5.61
C VAL A 118 5.52 -8.12 4.46
N GLY A 119 6.01 -6.92 4.76
CA GLY A 119 6.40 -5.91 3.78
C GLY A 119 7.92 -5.86 3.55
N PRO A 120 8.37 -4.97 2.67
CA PRO A 120 9.78 -4.60 2.54
C PRO A 120 10.43 -4.17 3.88
N ALA A 121 11.70 -4.52 4.07
CA ALA A 121 12.46 -4.21 5.29
C ALA A 121 12.59 -2.69 5.57
N ASP A 122 12.50 -1.86 4.52
CA ASP A 122 12.53 -0.40 4.61
C ASP A 122 11.28 0.22 5.25
N GLY A 123 10.23 -0.59 5.52
CA GLY A 123 8.94 -0.11 6.00
C GLY A 123 8.06 0.55 4.92
N SER A 124 8.51 0.53 3.65
CA SER A 124 7.70 0.98 2.51
C SER A 124 6.58 -0.02 2.21
N HIS A 125 5.52 0.44 1.54
CA HIS A 125 4.49 -0.43 1.00
C HIS A 125 4.90 -1.06 -0.34
N TYR A 126 4.26 -2.17 -0.68
CA TYR A 126 4.37 -2.75 -2.02
C TYR A 126 3.76 -1.83 -3.07
N VAL A 127 4.42 -1.76 -4.22
CA VAL A 127 3.79 -1.34 -5.46
C VAL A 127 2.79 -2.42 -5.87
N MET A 128 1.53 -2.02 -6.03
CA MET A 128 0.44 -2.88 -6.45
C MET A 128 -0.32 -2.21 -7.60
N PRO A 129 -0.76 -2.97 -8.61
CA PRO A 129 -1.62 -2.43 -9.66
C PRO A 129 -2.98 -1.98 -9.09
N TYR A 130 -3.67 -1.08 -9.80
CA TYR A 130 -4.96 -0.55 -9.39
C TYR A 130 -6.01 -1.64 -9.08
N TYR A 131 -6.02 -2.73 -9.87
CA TYR A 131 -6.87 -3.90 -9.68
C TYR A 131 -6.16 -5.06 -8.95
N GLY A 132 -5.08 -4.75 -8.22
CA GLY A 132 -4.29 -5.73 -7.49
C GLY A 132 -4.94 -6.19 -6.18
N ALA A 133 -4.38 -7.26 -5.60
CA ALA A 133 -4.82 -7.80 -4.32
C ALA A 133 -4.28 -6.99 -3.12
N GLY A 134 -4.73 -5.74 -3.00
CA GLY A 134 -4.43 -4.89 -1.85
C GLY A 134 -5.26 -5.27 -0.63
N ILE A 135 -4.60 -5.52 0.50
CA ILE A 135 -5.23 -5.84 1.78
C ILE A 135 -5.05 -4.65 2.73
N GLU A 136 -6.12 -4.29 3.44
CA GLU A 136 -6.09 -3.34 4.53
C GLU A 136 -6.55 -4.03 5.81
N VAL A 137 -5.65 -4.12 6.79
CA VAL A 137 -5.97 -4.75 8.08
C VAL A 137 -6.73 -3.76 8.95
N ILE A 138 -8.05 -3.93 9.01
CA ILE A 138 -8.91 -3.14 9.87
C ILE A 138 -8.71 -3.61 11.32
N ARG A 139 -8.26 -2.70 12.20
CA ARG A 139 -8.10 -2.97 13.64
C ARG A 139 -9.16 -2.22 14.44
N SER A 140 -9.78 -2.90 15.39
CA SER A 140 -10.69 -2.27 16.35
C SER A 140 -9.88 -1.39 17.32
N ASN A 141 -10.30 -0.14 17.46
CA ASN A 141 -9.81 0.80 18.47
C ASN A 141 -10.96 1.23 19.41
N ASN A 142 -10.69 2.14 20.36
CA ASN A 142 -11.70 2.62 21.32
C ASN A 142 -12.84 3.43 20.67
N TRP A 143 -12.62 3.95 19.47
CA TRP A 143 -13.63 4.69 18.69
C TRP A 143 -14.34 3.82 17.65
N THR A 144 -14.00 2.54 17.57
CA THR A 144 -14.63 1.61 16.64
C THR A 144 -15.93 1.12 17.24
N TYR A 145 -17.06 1.58 16.70
CA TYR A 145 -18.38 1.05 17.07
C TYR A 145 -18.54 -0.35 16.47
N LYS A 146 -18.69 -1.36 17.34
CA LYS A 146 -19.03 -2.72 16.93
C LYS A 146 -20.55 -2.87 16.93
N LEU A 147 -21.11 -3.29 15.80
CA LEU A 147 -22.54 -3.61 15.76
C LEU A 147 -22.80 -4.76 16.76
N PRO A 148 -23.74 -4.62 17.70
CA PRO A 148 -24.09 -5.71 18.59
C PRO A 148 -24.70 -6.85 17.76
N GLN A 149 -24.27 -8.08 18.05
CA GLN A 149 -24.87 -9.26 17.43
C GLN A 149 -26.27 -9.45 18.01
N GLN A 150 -27.29 -9.64 17.16
CA GLN A 150 -28.62 -9.97 17.66
C GLN A 150 -28.62 -11.42 18.14
N ASP A 151 -28.78 -11.60 19.44
CA ASP A 151 -29.09 -12.90 20.03
C ASP A 151 -30.53 -13.23 19.63
N TRP A 152 -30.70 -14.22 18.74
CA TRP A 152 -31.99 -14.78 18.39
C TRP A 152 -32.49 -15.72 19.49
#